data_AF-A0A7V6KF68-F1
#
_entry.id   AF-A0A7V6KF68-F1
#
_cell.length_a   1.000
_cell.length_b   1.000
_cell.length_c   1.000
_cell.angle_alpha   90.00
_cell.angle_beta   90.00
_cell.angle_gamma   90.00
#
_symmetry.space_group_name_H-M   'P 1'
#
loop_
_entity.id
_entity.type
_entity.pdbx_description
1 polymer ?
#
loop_
_entity_poly.entity_id
_entity_poly.type
_entity_poly.pdbx_seq_one_letter_code
_entity_poly.pdbx_strand_id
1 'polypeptide(L)' 'MDLIYLTMKSEKYCTDLKQAKRNFGTEAGERLLATINFSESVQSLHDVLVIPRFRLHPLEGKLSNYLSGRLSKRAGDY' A
#
# COMPACT_ATOMS: atom_id res chain seq x y z
N MET A 1 6.65 5.60 -10.12
CA MET A 1 7.68 4.73 -9.46
C MET A 1 7.46 3.30 -9.93
N ASP A 2 8.51 2.47 -10.07
CA ASP A 2 8.31 1.05 -10.43
C ASP A 2 7.95 0.21 -9.20
N LEU A 3 6.90 -0.63 -9.31
CA LEU A 3 6.47 -1.52 -8.25
C LEU A 3 7.03 -2.93 -8.45
N ILE A 4 7.71 -3.44 -7.42
CA ILE A 4 8.25 -4.81 -7.40
C ILE A 4 7.47 -5.63 -6.38
N TYR A 5 6.84 -6.71 -6.85
CA TYR A 5 6.12 -7.63 -5.98
C TYR A 5 6.99 -8.82 -5.60
N LEU A 6 6.99 -9.16 -4.31
CA LEU A 6 7.85 -10.20 -3.75
C LEU A 6 7.41 -11.61 -4.18
N THR A 7 6.13 -11.79 -4.49
CA THR A 7 5.55 -13.06 -4.95
C THR A 7 4.46 -12.83 -6.01
N MET A 8 4.22 -13.84 -6.86
CA MET A 8 3.10 -13.83 -7.80
C MET A 8 1.73 -13.68 -7.11
N LYS A 9 1.62 -14.15 -5.86
CA LYS A 9 0.39 -14.05 -5.08
C LYS A 9 0.14 -12.61 -4.65
N SER A 10 1.16 -11.92 -4.13
CA SER A 10 1.08 -10.49 -3.79
C SER A 10 0.81 -9.63 -5.01
N GLU A 11 1.41 -9.95 -6.15
CA GLU A 11 1.14 -9.24 -7.41
C GLU A 11 -0.33 -9.34 -7.80
N LYS A 12 -0.89 -10.56 -7.87
CA LYS A 12 -2.31 -10.76 -8.18
C LYS A 12 -3.25 -10.03 -7.23
N TYR A 13 -2.91 -9.95 -5.95
CA TYR A 13 -3.69 -9.21 -4.97
C TYR A 13 -3.64 -7.70 -5.17
N CYS A 14 -2.54 -7.18 -5.70
CA CYS A 14 -2.35 -5.76 -5.94
C CYS A 14 -2.83 -5.29 -7.32
N THR A 15 -2.98 -6.21 -8.29
CA THR A 15 -3.33 -5.88 -9.68
C THR A 15 -4.73 -6.32 -10.10
N ASP A 16 -5.34 -7.32 -9.44
CA ASP A 16 -6.69 -7.79 -9.74
C ASP A 16 -7.68 -7.42 -8.61
N LEU A 17 -8.58 -6.49 -8.91
CA LEU A 17 -9.61 -6.03 -7.96
C LEU A 17 -10.48 -7.18 -7.45
N LYS A 18 -10.83 -8.14 -8.31
CA LYS A 18 -11.68 -9.27 -7.94
C LYS A 18 -10.95 -10.17 -6.94
N GLN A 19 -9.65 -10.39 -7.14
CA GLN A 19 -8.83 -11.14 -6.18
C GLN A 19 -8.67 -10.38 -4.88
N ALA A 20 -8.40 -9.07 -4.93
CA ALA A 20 -8.27 -8.24 -3.75
C ALA A 20 -9.56 -8.27 -2.90
N LYS A 21 -10.72 -8.04 -3.52
CA LYS A 21 -12.03 -8.07 -2.86
C LYS A 21 -12.35 -9.43 -2.26
N ARG A 22 -12.02 -10.52 -2.95
CA ARG A 22 -12.26 -11.89 -2.47
C ARG A 22 -11.43 -12.23 -1.23
N ASN A 23 -10.19 -11.76 -1.16
CA ASN A 23 -9.25 -12.15 -0.09
C ASN A 23 -9.27 -11.19 1.11
N PHE A 24 -9.57 -9.90 0.91
CA PHE A 24 -9.52 -8.89 1.97
C PHE A 24 -10.89 -8.24 2.27
N GLY A 25 -11.93 -8.57 1.50
CA GLY A 25 -13.23 -7.92 1.55
C GLY A 25 -13.31 -6.71 0.60
N THR A 26 -14.53 -6.35 0.20
CA THR A 26 -14.78 -5.34 -0.84
C THR A 26 -14.05 -4.02 -0.58
N GLU A 27 -14.23 -3.47 0.61
CA GLU A 27 -13.70 -2.16 0.98
C GLU A 27 -12.18 -2.15 1.11
N ALA A 28 -11.57 -3.21 1.65
CA ALA A 28 -10.12 -3.31 1.76
C ALA A 28 -9.46 -3.53 0.40
N GLY A 29 -10.08 -4.35 -0.47
CA GLY A 29 -9.60 -4.59 -1.82
C GLY A 29 -9.60 -3.33 -2.70
N GLU A 30 -10.66 -2.52 -2.61
CA GLU A 30 -10.72 -1.23 -3.32
C GLU A 30 -9.64 -0.26 -2.84
N ARG A 31 -9.40 -0.18 -1.52
CA ARG A 31 -8.35 0.67 -0.96
C ARG A 31 -6.95 0.23 -1.34
N LEU A 32 -6.71 -1.09 -1.37
CA LEU A 32 -5.43 -1.64 -1.79
C LEU A 32 -5.11 -1.16 -3.20
N LEU A 33 -6.01 -1.38 -4.16
CA LEU A 33 -5.77 -0.97 -5.54
C LEU A 33 -5.69 0.56 -5.70
N ALA A 34 -6.53 1.32 -4.99
CA ALA A 34 -6.42 2.78 -5.00
C ALA A 34 -5.04 3.27 -4.51
N THR A 35 -4.45 2.58 -3.52
CA THR A 35 -3.13 2.91 -2.99
C THR A 35 -2.01 2.50 -3.94
N ILE A 36 -2.14 1.35 -4.61
CA ILE A 36 -1.21 0.91 -5.65
C ILE A 36 -1.20 1.89 -6.82
N ASN A 37 -2.37 2.23 -7.37
CA ASN A 37 -2.50 3.20 -8.46
C ASN A 37 -1.95 4.58 -8.08
N PHE A 38 -2.17 5.00 -6.83
CA PHE A 38 -1.56 6.23 -6.31
C PHE A 38 -0.04 6.14 -6.24
N SER A 39 0.49 5.00 -5.79
CA SER A 39 1.95 4.77 -5.71
C SER A 39 2.61 4.72 -7.08
N GLU A 40 1.90 4.26 -8.11
CA GLU A 40 2.38 4.29 -9.50
C GLU A 40 2.42 5.71 -10.06
N SER A 41 1.44 6.56 -9.71
CA SER A 41 1.32 7.92 -10.24
C SER A 41 2.30 8.93 -9.64
N VAL A 42 2.82 8.67 -8.44
CA VAL A 42 3.83 9.53 -7.80
C VAL A 42 5.23 9.30 -8.38
N GLN A 43 6.01 10.39 -8.40
CA GLN A 43 7.37 10.38 -8.92
C GLN A 43 8.40 10.07 -7.85
N SER A 44 8.12 10.41 -6.58
CA SER A 44 9.05 10.22 -5.47
C SER A 44 8.40 9.56 -4.26
N LEU A 45 9.20 8.84 -3.48
CA LEU A 45 8.77 8.29 -2.19
C LEU A 45 8.40 9.39 -1.19
N HIS A 46 8.99 10.58 -1.33
CA HIS A 46 8.69 11.73 -0.47
C HIS A 46 7.23 12.15 -0.57
N ASP A 47 6.63 12.08 -1.76
CA ASP A 47 5.23 12.41 -2.00
C ASP A 47 4.27 11.47 -1.25
N VAL A 48 4.70 10.24 -0.98
CA VAL A 48 3.92 9.26 -0.20
C VAL A 48 4.13 9.45 1.30
N LEU A 49 5.37 9.75 1.72
CA LEU A 49 5.76 9.94 3.12
C LEU A 49 4.98 11.05 3.82
N VAL A 50 4.68 12.12 3.10
CA VAL A 50 3.97 13.28 3.65
C VAL A 50 2.47 13.05 3.84
N ILE A 51 1.92 11.90 3.38
CA ILE A 51 0.48 11.63 3.45
C ILE A 51 0.13 10.98 4.79
N PRO A 52 -0.54 11.69 5.71
CA PRO A 52 -0.72 11.20 7.08
C PRO A 52 -1.56 9.93 7.19
N ARG A 53 -2.45 9.69 6.22
CA ARG A 53 -3.33 8.51 6.21
C ARG A 53 -2.56 7.20 6.15
N PHE A 54 -1.37 7.18 5.53
CA PHE A 54 -0.59 5.97 5.38
C PHE A 54 0.21 5.63 6.65
N ARG A 55 0.40 6.58 7.57
CA ARG A 55 1.14 6.38 8.84
C ARG A 55 2.45 5.62 8.63
N LEU A 56 3.21 6.06 7.65
CA LEU A 56 4.47 5.40 7.28
C LEU A 56 5.46 5.54 8.43
N HIS A 57 6.09 4.42 8.79
CA HIS A 57 7.15 4.35 9.78
C HIS A 57 8.25 3.41 9.29
N PRO A 58 9.52 3.71 9.58
CA PRO A 58 10.62 2.81 9.27
C PRO A 58 10.49 1.51 10.03
N LEU A 59 10.87 0.41 9.39
CA LEU A 59 11.02 -0.87 10.05
C LEU A 59 12.42 -0.97 10.69
N GLU A 60 12.60 -1.97 11.54
CA GLU A 60 13.86 -2.21 12.26
C GLU A 60 14.51 -3.54 11.83
N GLY A 61 15.77 -3.75 12.25
CA GLY A 61 16.51 -4.99 11.99
C GLY A 61 16.81 -5.20 10.50
N LYS A 62 16.54 -6.40 9.97
CA LYS A 62 16.82 -6.76 8.56
C LYS A 62 16.02 -5.94 7.55
N LEU A 63 14.98 -5.23 7.99
CA LEU A 63 14.11 -4.43 7.15
C LEU A 63 14.30 -2.92 7.38
N SER A 64 15.42 -2.47 7.96
CA SER A 64 15.69 -1.06 8.26
C SER A 64 15.60 -0.10 7.07
N ASN A 65 15.73 -0.61 5.85
CA ASN A 65 15.61 0.16 4.61
C ASN A 65 14.16 0.22 4.05
N TYR A 66 13.17 -0.32 4.78
CA TYR A 66 11.79 -0.39 4.35
C TYR A 66 10.87 0.42 5.26
N LEU A 67 9.77 0.89 4.69
CA LEU A 67 8.69 1.55 5.42
C LEU A 67 7.49 0.61 5.49
N SER A 68 6.77 0.65 6.61
CA SER A 68 5.46 0.03 6.76
C SER A 68 4.40 1.09 6.94
N GLY A 69 3.22 0.86 6.37
CA GLY A 69 2.09 1.79 6.41
C GLY A 69 0.76 1.06 6.53
N ARG A 70 -0.26 1.78 6.98
CA ARG A 70 -1.63 1.28 7.09
C ARG A 70 -2.48 1.75 5.92
N LEU A 71 -3.32 0.86 5.43
CA LEU A 71 -4.44 1.17 4.53
C LEU A 71 -5.68 1.51 5.36
N SER A 72 -5.59 2.57 6.19
CA SER A 72 -6.66 2.89 7.15
C SER A 72 -7.89 3.49 6.48
N LYS A 73 -9.02 3.38 7.20
CA LYS A 73 -10.35 3.86 6.78
C LYS A 73 -10.43 5.38 6.69
N ARG A 74 -9.67 6.15 7.47
CA ARG A 74 -9.76 7.62 7.55
C ARG A 74 -8.45 8.31 7.96
N ALA A 75 -8.28 9.55 7.50
CA ALA A 75 -7.39 10.51 8.15
C ALA A 75 -8.05 10.92 9.48
N GLY A 76 -7.62 10.34 10.60
CA GLY A 76 -8.11 10.74 11.93
C GLY A 76 -8.40 9.64 12.94
N ASP A 77 -8.29 8.35 12.60
CA ASP A 77 -8.48 7.26 13.60
C ASP A 77 -7.22 7.13 14.47
N TYR A 78 -6.97 8.11 15.34
CA TYR A 78 -5.85 8.13 16.30
C TYR A 78 -5.89 6.89 17.20
#